data_AF-A0A0P8XBW8-F1
#
_entry.id   AF-A0A0P8XBW8-F1
#
_cell.length_a   1.000
_cell.length_b   1.000
_cell.length_c   1.000
_cell.angle_alpha   90.00
_cell.angle_beta   90.00
_cell.angle_gamma   90.00
#
_symmetry.space_group_name_H-M   'P 1'
#
loop_
_entity.id
_entity.type
_entity.pdbx_description
1 polymer ?
#
loop_
_entity_poly.entity_id
_entity_poly.type
_entity_poly.pdbx_seq_one_letter_code
_entity_poly.pdbx_strand_id
1 'polypeptide(L)'
;MEIEEYLIVVGLLLILSFFIYPSETLSKTFCEGNFGNLGSYEISIQEGFLKVYHKGEEVFTVKEEQIFVKKANIKYSYSEGCYMVMIREKPEKALYLFVGGVILIGVAFYYIAFLRYR
;
A
#
# COMPACT_ATOMS: atom_id res chain seq x y z
N MET A 1 -20.42 -1.68 30.70
CA MET A 1 -19.44 -1.03 29.81
C MET A 1 -20.08 0.26 29.35
N GLU A 2 -19.42 1.38 29.60
CA GLU A 2 -19.95 2.68 29.22
C GLU A 2 -19.74 2.93 27.72
N ILE A 3 -20.48 3.90 27.14
CA ILE A 3 -20.46 4.14 25.68
C ILE A 3 -19.05 4.49 25.21
N GLU A 4 -18.28 5.18 26.03
CA GLU A 4 -16.91 5.60 25.77
C GLU A 4 -15.94 4.42 25.71
N GLU A 5 -16.08 3.47 26.64
CA GLU A 5 -15.31 2.22 26.63
C GLU A 5 -15.64 1.40 25.36
N TYR A 6 -16.90 1.37 24.96
CA TYR A 6 -17.32 0.71 23.71
C TYR A 6 -16.68 1.37 22.48
N LEU A 7 -16.64 2.71 22.42
CA LEU A 7 -15.98 3.43 21.33
C LEU A 7 -14.48 3.16 21.27
N ILE A 8 -13.81 3.06 22.42
CA ILE A 8 -12.39 2.69 22.50
C ILE A 8 -12.18 1.27 21.98
N VAL A 9 -13.00 0.30 22.41
CA VAL A 9 -12.90 -1.10 21.97
C VAL A 9 -13.14 -1.21 20.46
N VAL A 10 -14.18 -0.56 19.93
CA VAL A 10 -14.47 -0.56 18.48
C VAL A 10 -13.34 0.09 17.71
N GLY A 11 -12.80 1.23 18.18
CA GLY A 11 -11.69 1.89 17.53
C GLY A 11 -10.42 1.01 17.49
N LEU A 12 -10.13 0.29 18.58
CA LEU A 12 -9.05 -0.70 18.64
C LEU A 12 -9.27 -1.83 17.64
N LEU A 13 -10.49 -2.37 17.55
CA LEU A 13 -10.83 -3.41 16.59
C LEU A 13 -10.64 -2.94 15.14
N LEU A 14 -10.96 -1.68 14.82
CA LEU A 14 -10.73 -1.12 13.49
C LEU A 14 -9.23 -0.98 13.17
N ILE A 15 -8.42 -0.55 14.13
CA ILE A 15 -6.96 -0.47 13.98
C ILE A 15 -6.36 -1.86 13.80
N LEU A 16 -6.76 -2.85 14.59
CA LEU A 16 -6.33 -4.24 14.43
C LEU A 16 -6.75 -4.79 13.06
N SER A 17 -7.98 -4.51 12.65
CA SER A 17 -8.52 -4.87 11.33
C SER A 17 -7.68 -4.29 10.19
N PHE A 18 -7.17 -3.07 10.34
CA PHE A 18 -6.20 -2.51 9.39
C PHE A 18 -4.96 -3.39 9.29
N PHE A 19 -4.31 -3.76 10.39
CA PHE A 19 -3.05 -4.54 10.35
C PHE A 19 -3.21 -5.91 9.70
N ILE A 20 -4.35 -6.58 9.92
CA ILE A 20 -4.64 -7.89 9.31
C ILE A 20 -5.27 -7.79 7.91
N TYR A 21 -5.58 -6.59 7.43
CA TYR A 21 -6.22 -6.41 6.13
C TYR A 21 -5.31 -6.97 5.02
N PRO A 22 -5.82 -7.88 4.16
CA PRO A 22 -5.01 -8.56 3.16
C PRO A 22 -4.43 -7.57 2.14
N SER A 23 -3.16 -7.74 1.80
CA SER A 23 -2.58 -7.03 0.67
C SER A 23 -3.10 -7.61 -0.65
N GLU A 24 -3.40 -6.73 -1.58
CA GLU A 24 -3.79 -7.07 -2.94
C GLU A 24 -2.55 -7.31 -3.81
N THR A 25 -2.65 -8.24 -4.75
CA THR A 25 -1.59 -8.47 -5.75
C THR A 25 -2.06 -7.85 -7.05
N LEU A 26 -1.36 -6.79 -7.46
CA LEU A 26 -1.60 -6.10 -8.72
C LEU A 26 -0.64 -6.68 -9.76
N SER A 27 -1.17 -7.06 -10.92
CA SER A 27 -0.36 -7.55 -12.03
C SER A 27 -0.73 -6.84 -13.33
N LYS A 28 0.28 -6.50 -14.12
CA LYS A 28 0.09 -5.93 -15.45
C LYS A 28 1.32 -6.16 -16.31
N THR A 29 1.09 -6.31 -17.61
CA THR A 29 2.14 -6.48 -18.61
C THR A 29 2.48 -5.14 -19.25
N PHE A 30 3.78 -4.88 -19.39
CA PHE A 30 4.35 -3.72 -20.05
C PHE A 30 5.34 -4.22 -21.11
N CYS A 31 5.34 -3.61 -22.29
CA CYS A 31 6.25 -3.97 -23.39
C CYS A 31 7.16 -2.78 -23.71
N GLU A 32 8.17 -2.99 -24.55
CA GLU A 32 9.11 -1.95 -24.95
C GLU A 32 8.40 -0.65 -25.38
N GLY A 33 8.85 0.49 -24.83
CA GLY A 33 8.26 1.80 -25.09
C GLY A 33 6.98 2.11 -24.32
N ASN A 34 6.42 1.16 -23.55
CA ASN A 34 5.28 1.43 -22.68
C ASN A 34 5.70 2.12 -21.37
N PHE A 35 4.83 3.04 -20.95
CA PHE A 35 4.87 3.70 -19.65
C PHE A 35 3.49 3.61 -19.01
N GLY A 36 3.44 3.48 -17.68
CA GLY A 36 2.20 3.61 -16.94
C GLY A 36 2.32 3.19 -15.49
N ASN A 37 1.19 3.22 -14.80
CA ASN A 37 1.16 2.97 -13.36
C ASN A 37 0.61 1.57 -13.04
N LEU A 38 1.12 0.98 -11.97
CA LEU A 38 0.62 -0.23 -11.33
C LEU A 38 0.54 -0.01 -9.81
N GLY A 39 -0.66 0.33 -9.34
CA GLY A 39 -0.85 0.80 -7.95
C GLY A 39 -0.15 2.14 -7.74
N SER A 40 0.62 2.25 -6.65
CA SER A 40 1.45 3.43 -6.36
C SER A 40 2.80 3.49 -7.10
N TYR A 41 3.08 2.50 -7.95
CA TYR A 41 4.34 2.39 -8.68
C TYR A 41 4.20 2.86 -10.13
N GLU A 42 5.18 3.62 -10.59
CA GLU A 42 5.32 4.02 -11.98
C GLU A 42 6.28 3.05 -12.67
N ILE A 43 5.87 2.52 -13.82
CA ILE A 43 6.62 1.53 -14.57
C ILE A 43 6.97 2.12 -15.94
N SER A 44 8.23 2.01 -16.30
CA SER A 44 8.76 2.46 -17.59
C SER A 44 9.64 1.37 -18.18
N ILE A 45 9.45 1.06 -19.46
CA ILE A 45 10.37 0.21 -20.21
C ILE A 45 11.08 1.04 -21.27
N GLN A 46 12.40 1.12 -21.17
CA GLN A 46 13.26 1.84 -22.11
C GLN A 46 14.53 1.03 -22.39
N GLU A 47 14.84 0.81 -23.67
CA GLU A 47 16.04 0.10 -24.13
C GLU A 47 16.15 -1.32 -23.56
N GLY A 48 15.00 -1.97 -23.37
CA GLY A 48 14.88 -3.29 -22.74
C GLY A 48 15.01 -3.28 -21.21
N PHE A 49 15.22 -2.12 -20.57
CA PHE A 49 15.24 -2.02 -19.11
C PHE A 49 13.84 -1.76 -18.58
N LEU A 50 13.37 -2.66 -17.72
CA LEU A 50 12.22 -2.40 -16.84
C LEU A 50 12.71 -1.57 -15.65
N LYS A 51 12.27 -0.31 -15.58
CA LYS A 51 12.49 0.59 -14.46
C LYS A 51 11.18 0.80 -13.71
N VAL A 52 11.23 0.71 -12.40
CA VAL A 52 10.09 0.93 -11.51
C VAL A 52 10.45 2.02 -10.51
N TYR A 53 9.57 3.01 -10.44
CA TYR A 53 9.68 4.14 -9.53
C TYR A 53 8.55 4.11 -8.52
N HIS A 54 8.82 4.55 -7.30
CA HIS A 54 7.83 4.75 -6.27
C HIS A 54 8.05 6.13 -5.67
N LYS A 55 7.05 7.01 -5.79
CA LYS A 55 7.12 8.43 -5.34
C LYS A 55 8.34 9.18 -5.92
N GLY A 56 8.65 8.93 -7.20
CA GLY A 56 9.77 9.57 -7.90
C GLY A 56 11.16 8.97 -7.62
N GLU A 57 11.28 7.98 -6.72
CA GLU A 57 12.54 7.27 -6.48
C GLU A 57 12.59 5.97 -7.29
N GLU A 58 13.71 5.71 -7.97
CA GLU A 58 13.96 4.41 -8.61
C GLU A 58 14.16 3.33 -7.54
N VAL A 59 13.23 2.37 -7.51
CA VAL A 59 13.18 1.30 -6.50
C VAL A 59 13.50 -0.07 -7.06
N PHE A 60 13.36 -0.26 -8.38
CA PHE A 60 13.66 -1.53 -9.01
C PHE A 60 14.03 -1.33 -10.48
N THR A 61 15.13 -1.93 -10.90
CA THR A 61 15.57 -1.91 -12.30
C THR A 61 16.14 -3.25 -12.69
N VAL A 62 15.67 -3.75 -13.83
CA VAL A 62 16.08 -5.05 -14.39
C VAL A 62 16.16 -4.97 -15.91
N LYS A 63 17.07 -5.76 -16.50
CA LYS A 63 17.08 -6.11 -17.91
C LYS A 63 17.10 -7.62 -18.06
N GLU A 64 16.05 -8.17 -18.66
CA GLU A 64 15.82 -9.60 -18.83
C GLU A 64 15.93 -10.31 -17.47
N GLU A 65 16.98 -11.10 -17.23
CA GLU A 65 17.20 -11.80 -15.95
C GLU A 65 18.12 -11.04 -14.98
N GLN A 66 18.76 -9.96 -15.43
CA GLN A 66 19.77 -9.23 -14.67
C GLN A 66 19.14 -8.07 -13.89
N ILE A 67 19.20 -8.15 -12.56
CA ILE A 67 18.70 -7.12 -11.65
C ILE A 67 19.82 -6.14 -11.30
N PHE A 68 19.60 -4.85 -11.54
CA PHE A 68 20.54 -3.77 -11.24
C PHE A 68 20.20 -3.07 -9.93
N VAL A 69 18.91 -2.85 -9.67
CA VAL A 69 18.41 -2.18 -8.47
C VAL A 69 17.28 -3.00 -7.88
N LYS A 70 17.32 -3.24 -6.55
CA LYS A 70 16.28 -3.97 -5.83
C LYS A 70 16.07 -3.39 -4.43
N LYS A 71 15.42 -2.23 -4.35
CA LYS A 71 14.99 -1.60 -3.09
C LYS A 71 13.60 -2.07 -2.67
N ALA A 72 12.76 -2.49 -3.63
CA ALA A 72 11.43 -3.04 -3.39
C ALA A 72 11.34 -4.51 -3.78
N ASN A 73 10.43 -5.25 -3.13
CA ASN A 73 10.16 -6.66 -3.45
C ASN A 73 9.14 -6.75 -4.59
N ILE A 74 9.64 -6.56 -5.81
CA ILE A 74 8.86 -6.63 -7.04
C ILE A 74 9.13 -7.97 -7.72
N LYS A 75 8.06 -8.69 -8.08
CA LYS A 75 8.16 -9.89 -8.90
C LYS A 75 7.94 -9.51 -10.35
N TYR A 76 8.71 -10.10 -11.25
CA TYR A 76 8.55 -9.89 -12.67
C TYR A 76 8.80 -11.20 -13.43
N SER A 77 8.27 -11.28 -14.64
CA SER A 77 8.64 -12.29 -15.64
C SER A 77 8.76 -11.62 -17.00
N TYR A 78 9.78 -12.02 -17.77
CA TYR A 78 10.02 -11.51 -19.11
C TYR A 78 9.68 -12.57 -20.15
N SER A 79 8.92 -12.18 -21.18
CA SER A 79 8.56 -13.03 -22.31
C SER A 79 8.31 -12.18 -23.54
N GLU A 80 8.87 -12.57 -24.69
CA GLU A 80 8.62 -11.96 -26.01
C GLU A 80 8.75 -10.42 -26.05
N GLY A 81 9.74 -9.85 -25.35
CA GLY A 81 9.94 -8.38 -25.32
C GLY A 81 9.01 -7.63 -24.36
N CYS A 82 8.25 -8.34 -23.52
CA CYS A 82 7.35 -7.77 -22.54
C CYS A 82 7.67 -8.27 -21.12
N TYR A 83 7.50 -7.39 -20.15
CA TYR A 83 7.60 -7.67 -18.72
C TYR A 83 6.21 -7.74 -18.11
N MET A 84 5.87 -8.88 -17.52
CA MET A 84 4.74 -8.97 -16.60
C MET A 84 5.24 -8.64 -15.20
N VAL A 85 4.73 -7.55 -14.64
CA VAL A 85 5.12 -7.04 -13.31
C VAL A 85 4.03 -7.38 -12.31
N MET A 86 4.42 -7.90 -11.15
CA MET A 86 3.54 -8.25 -10.04
C MET A 86 4.02 -7.54 -8.77
N ILE A 87 3.13 -6.73 -8.20
CA ILE A 87 3.38 -5.93 -7.01
C ILE A 87 2.34 -6.29 -5.96
N ARG A 88 2.80 -6.44 -4.71
CA ARG A 88 1.91 -6.67 -3.57
C ARG A 88 1.79 -5.38 -2.77
N GLU A 89 0.59 -4.83 -2.70
CA GLU A 89 0.32 -3.55 -2.06
C GLU A 89 -0.89 -3.65 -1.14
N LYS A 90 -0.88 -2.89 -0.04
CA LYS A 90 -2.03 -2.81 0.85
C LYS A 90 -3.03 -1.82 0.25
N PRO A 91 -4.30 -2.21 0.06
CA PRO A 91 -5.26 -1.34 -0.58
C PRO A 91 -5.50 -0.07 0.23
N GLU A 92 -5.70 1.05 -0.46
CA GLU A 92 -5.96 2.36 0.18
C GLU A 92 -7.17 2.31 1.12
N LYS A 93 -8.17 1.48 0.78
CA LYS A 93 -9.36 1.28 1.63
C LYS A 93 -9.02 0.81 3.05
N ALA A 94 -7.92 0.08 3.22
CA ALA A 94 -7.47 -0.34 4.54
C ALA A 94 -7.11 0.87 5.41
N LEU A 95 -6.56 1.94 4.84
CA LEU A 95 -6.19 3.16 5.56
C LEU A 95 -7.40 3.79 6.27
N TYR A 96 -8.59 3.72 5.66
CA TYR A 96 -9.82 4.23 6.28
C TYR A 96 -10.18 3.53 7.59
N LEU A 97 -9.87 2.22 7.71
CA LEU A 97 -10.07 1.48 8.97
C LEU A 97 -9.16 2.04 10.06
N PHE A 98 -7.89 2.30 9.73
CA PHE A 98 -6.95 2.86 10.68
C PHE A 98 -7.36 4.26 11.14
N VAL A 99 -7.63 5.16 10.18
CA VAL A 99 -8.03 6.55 10.47
C VAL A 99 -9.34 6.60 11.26
N GLY A 100 -10.34 5.82 10.85
CA GLY A 100 -11.61 5.71 11.57
C GLY A 100 -11.43 5.24 13.01
N GLY A 101 -10.57 4.23 13.23
CA GLY A 101 -10.26 3.74 14.56
C GLY A 101 -9.59 4.80 15.45
N VAL A 102 -8.60 5.53 14.93
CA VAL A 102 -7.93 6.62 15.65
C VAL A 102 -8.90 7.74 16.02
N ILE A 103 -9.81 8.11 15.11
CA ILE A 103 -10.82 9.15 15.37
C ILE A 103 -11.76 8.71 16.50
N LEU A 104 -12.28 7.47 16.47
CA LEU A 104 -13.19 6.98 17.51
C LEU A 104 -12.54 6.98 18.90
N ILE A 105 -11.29 6.50 18.97
CA ILE A 105 -10.52 6.53 20.23
C ILE A 105 -10.30 7.97 20.69
N GLY A 106 -9.90 8.86 19.79
CA GLY A 106 -9.67 10.28 20.11
C GLY A 106 -10.93 10.97 20.64
N VAL A 107 -12.09 10.73 20.03
CA VAL A 107 -13.39 11.28 20.47
C VAL A 107 -13.76 10.76 21.86
N ALA A 108 -13.60 9.45 22.10
CA ALA A 108 -13.88 8.85 23.41
C ALA A 108 -12.97 9.42 24.50
N PHE A 109 -11.67 9.52 24.23
CA PHE A 109 -10.70 10.14 25.15
C PHE A 109 -11.03 11.60 25.43
N TYR A 110 -11.35 12.38 24.41
CA TYR A 110 -11.71 13.78 24.57
C TYR A 110 -12.96 13.94 25.46
N TYR A 111 -13.98 13.12 25.24
CA TYR A 111 -15.19 13.15 26.06
C TYR A 111 -14.88 12.81 27.53
N ILE A 112 -14.16 11.72 27.79
CA ILE A 112 -13.79 11.31 29.16
C ILE A 112 -12.96 12.41 29.85
N ALA A 113 -11.96 12.95 29.17
CA ALA A 113 -11.01 13.90 29.76
C ALA A 113 -11.61 15.29 30.02
N PHE A 114 -12.51 15.76 29.15
CA PHE A 114 -12.95 17.17 29.17
C PHE A 114 -14.45 17.39 29.40
N LEU A 115 -15.31 16.45 29.00
CA LEU A 115 -16.76 16.63 29.05
C LEU A 115 -17.40 15.89 30.22
N ARG A 116 -16.82 14.78 30.67
CA ARG A 116 -17.40 13.95 31.73
C ARG A 116 -17.21 14.50 33.14
N TYR A 117 -16.13 15.25 33.38
CA TYR A 117 -15.79 15.82 34.69
C TYR A 117 -16.23 17.29 34.84
N ARG A 118 -17.15 17.75 33.98
CA ARG A 118 -17.67 19.11 33.97
C ARG A 118 -19.18 19.10 34.17
#